data_AF-A0A7V9ZF58-F1
#
_entry.id   AF-A0A7V9ZF58-F1
#
_cell.length_a   1.000
_cell.length_b   1.000
_cell.length_c   1.000
_cell.angle_alpha   90.00
_cell.angle_beta   90.00
_cell.angle_gamma   90.00
#
_symmetry.space_group_name_H-M   'P 1'
#
loop_
_entity.id
_entity.type
_entity.pdbx_description
1 polymer ?
#
loop_
_entity_poly.entity_id
_entity_poly.type
_entity_poly.pdbx_seq_one_letter_code
_entity_poly.pdbx_strand_id
1 'polypeptide(L)'
;MPLFIVAAGSVGFALESVAPRWIAAAAGAGMLVHVTLALMFNPLRPVGKNPALLGMQREKQFFVAVPPTYRLYERVAATVRERRCLEVGIVLGNNNFEHPLWTMLQRDSRGRSEIRHVGVGRSRHIERPRDRSFQPCVIFADSSAEGTTWSPSTAYAEAWSESSMRVYVPATRATP
;
A
#
# COMPACT_ATOMS: atom_id res chain seq x y z
N MET A 1 -11.84 -8.87 14.51
CA MET A 1 -12.29 -7.46 14.57
C MET A 1 -13.78 -7.32 14.89
N PRO A 2 -14.74 -7.91 14.17
CA PRO A 2 -16.17 -7.72 14.48
C PRO A 2 -16.56 -8.21 15.88
N LEU A 3 -16.03 -9.35 16.32
CA LEU A 3 -16.26 -9.87 17.67
C LEU A 3 -15.75 -8.94 18.79
N PHE A 4 -14.68 -8.18 18.54
CA PHE A 4 -14.12 -7.25 19.54
C PHE A 4 -15.02 -6.02 19.73
N ILE A 5 -15.61 -5.51 18.65
CA ILE A 5 -16.52 -4.37 18.69
C ILE A 5 -17.79 -4.73 19.47
N VAL A 6 -18.34 -5.92 19.22
CA VAL A 6 -19.52 -6.41 19.95
C VAL A 6 -19.17 -6.63 21.43
N ALA A 7 -18.05 -7.30 21.71
CA ALA A 7 -17.62 -7.57 23.08
C ALA A 7 -17.36 -6.28 23.88
N ALA A 8 -16.75 -5.25 23.27
CA ALA A 8 -16.51 -3.97 23.94
C ALA A 8 -17.82 -3.27 24.34
N GLY A 9 -18.84 -3.29 23.46
CA GLY A 9 -20.16 -2.77 23.78
C GLY A 9 -20.85 -3.54 24.91
N SER A 10 -20.80 -4.87 24.87
CA SER A 10 -21.38 -5.72 25.92
C SER A 10 -20.68 -5.53 27.27
N VAL A 11 -19.37 -5.40 27.30
CA VAL A 11 -18.59 -5.11 28.51
C VAL A 11 -18.94 -3.73 29.06
N GLY A 12 -19.06 -2.70 28.21
CA GLY A 12 -19.46 -1.37 28.62
C GLY A 12 -20.86 -1.34 29.26
N PHE A 13 -21.83 -2.01 28.63
CA PHE A 13 -23.20 -2.14 29.15
C PHE A 13 -23.25 -2.89 30.49
N ALA A 14 -22.51 -4.01 30.59
CA ALA A 14 -22.43 -4.76 31.84
C ALA A 14 -21.80 -3.92 32.97
N LEU A 15 -20.73 -3.17 32.68
CA LEU A 15 -20.06 -2.30 33.64
C LEU A 15 -20.98 -1.19 34.17
N GLU A 16 -21.82 -0.61 33.30
CA GLU A 16 -22.79 0.42 33.68
C GLU A 16 -23.90 -0.13 34.60
N SER A 17 -24.31 -1.38 34.38
CA SER A 17 -25.36 -2.04 35.17
C SER A 17 -24.91 -2.57 36.54
N VAL A 18 -23.63 -2.94 36.68
CA VAL A 18 -23.11 -3.64 37.87
C VAL A 18 -22.21 -2.76 38.74
N ALA A 19 -21.44 -1.84 38.14
CA ALA A 19 -20.48 -1.02 38.87
C ALA A 19 -21.05 0.37 39.20
N PRO A 20 -20.71 0.94 40.38
CA PRO A 20 -21.02 2.33 40.65
C PRO A 20 -20.35 3.25 39.63
N ARG A 21 -21.06 4.32 39.22
CA ARG A 21 -20.68 5.22 38.11
C ARG A 21 -19.22 5.70 38.15
N TRP A 22 -18.67 5.92 39.34
CA TRP A 22 -17.29 6.40 39.49
C TRP A 22 -16.24 5.34 39.08
N ILE A 23 -16.51 4.05 39.28
CA ILE A 23 -15.62 2.96 38.85
C ILE A 23 -15.63 2.86 37.33
N ALA A 24 -16.82 2.92 36.72
CA ALA A 24 -16.94 2.92 35.26
C ALA A 24 -16.23 4.13 34.63
N ALA A 25 -16.38 5.31 35.22
CA ALA A 25 -15.68 6.52 34.79
C ALA A 25 -14.15 6.39 34.93
N ALA A 26 -13.67 5.85 36.05
CA ALA A 26 -12.24 5.64 36.28
C ALA A 26 -11.63 4.63 35.29
N ALA A 27 -12.35 3.53 35.01
CA ALA A 27 -11.94 2.53 34.02
C ALA A 27 -11.87 3.14 32.60
N GLY A 28 -12.88 3.92 32.21
CA GLY A 28 -12.90 4.62 30.93
C GLY A 28 -11.75 5.64 30.81
N ALA A 29 -11.52 6.44 31.86
CA ALA A 29 -10.39 7.38 31.89
C ALA A 29 -9.04 6.65 31.81
N GLY A 30 -8.88 5.53 32.53
CA GLY A 30 -7.68 4.69 32.46
C GLY A 30 -7.42 4.14 31.06
N MET A 31 -8.46 3.66 30.37
CA MET A 31 -8.33 3.21 28.98
C MET A 31 -7.94 4.36 28.03
N LEU A 32 -8.55 5.54 28.18
CA LEU A 32 -8.20 6.71 27.37
C LEU A 32 -6.74 7.13 27.58
N VAL A 33 -6.27 7.16 28.83
CA VAL A 33 -4.86 7.43 29.14
C VAL A 33 -3.96 6.37 28.51
N HIS A 34 -4.31 5.08 28.63
CA HIS A 34 -3.52 4.00 28.05
C HIS A 34 -3.42 4.09 26.52
N VAL A 35 -4.54 4.33 25.84
CA VAL A 35 -4.57 4.51 24.37
C VAL A 35 -3.76 5.73 23.96
N THR A 36 -3.86 6.82 24.71
CA THR A 36 -3.09 8.05 24.44
C THR A 36 -1.59 7.80 24.58
N LEU A 37 -1.16 7.14 25.66
CA LEU A 37 0.25 6.77 25.85
C LEU A 37 0.73 5.84 24.73
N ALA A 38 -0.04 4.80 24.41
CA ALA A 38 0.30 3.89 23.32
C ALA A 38 0.44 4.63 21.98
N LEU A 39 -0.42 5.61 21.70
CA LEU A 39 -0.36 6.42 20.48
C LEU A 39 0.87 7.35 20.48
N MET A 40 1.19 8.00 21.59
CA MET A 40 2.33 8.91 21.70
C MET A 40 3.68 8.18 21.62
N PHE A 41 3.75 6.96 22.15
CA PHE A 41 4.97 6.16 22.19
C PHE A 41 5.07 5.12 21.05
N ASN A 42 4.13 5.09 20.10
CA ASN A 42 4.21 4.17 18.97
C ASN A 42 5.34 4.58 18.00
N PRO A 43 6.40 3.77 17.84
CA PRO A 43 7.49 4.09 16.92
C PRO A 43 7.05 4.11 15.45
N LEU A 44 5.99 3.39 15.10
CA LEU A 44 5.44 3.32 13.75
C LEU A 44 4.49 4.48 13.42
N ARG A 45 4.01 5.21 14.43
CA ARG A 45 3.16 6.41 14.27
C ARG A 45 3.54 7.47 15.29
N PRO A 46 4.66 8.19 15.08
CA PRO A 46 5.18 9.15 16.05
C PRO A 46 4.40 10.48 15.99
N VAL A 47 3.11 10.45 16.33
CA VAL A 47 2.21 11.62 16.31
C VAL A 47 2.79 12.76 17.16
N GLY A 48 3.46 12.43 18.27
CA GLY A 48 4.10 13.42 19.15
C GLY A 48 5.53 13.84 18.77
N LYS A 49 6.23 13.11 17.90
CA LYS A 49 7.66 13.41 17.60
C LYS A 49 7.88 14.11 16.26
N ASN A 50 6.90 14.11 15.37
CA ASN A 50 7.01 14.77 14.08
C ASN A 50 5.77 15.64 13.80
N PRO A 51 5.75 16.91 14.25
CA PRO A 51 4.62 17.82 14.02
C PRO A 51 4.36 18.07 12.53
N ALA A 52 5.35 17.82 11.67
CA ALA A 52 5.19 17.92 10.23
C ALA A 52 4.30 16.80 9.65
N LEU A 53 4.04 15.69 10.36
CA LEU A 53 3.16 14.62 9.88
C LEU A 53 1.75 15.12 9.54
N LEU A 54 1.19 16.02 10.37
CA LEU A 54 -0.16 16.55 10.17
C LEU A 54 -0.25 17.51 8.97
N GLY A 55 0.84 18.18 8.62
CA GLY A 55 0.94 19.05 7.45
C GLY A 55 1.55 18.36 6.21
N MET A 56 2.02 17.13 6.34
CA MET A 56 2.69 16.39 5.27
C MET A 56 1.67 15.83 4.29
N GLN A 57 2.02 15.88 3.00
CA GLN A 57 1.23 15.25 1.95
C GLN A 57 1.03 13.75 2.23
N ARG A 58 -0.18 13.23 2.02
CA ARG A 58 -0.59 11.86 2.38
C ARG A 58 0.35 10.79 1.80
N GLU A 59 0.87 11.01 0.61
CA GLU A 59 1.77 10.10 -0.11
C GLU A 59 3.12 10.01 0.61
N LYS A 60 3.65 11.13 1.10
CA LYS A 60 4.91 11.19 1.85
C LYS A 60 4.79 10.52 3.23
N GLN A 61 3.60 10.55 3.84
CA GLN A 61 3.35 9.91 5.13
C GLN A 61 3.62 8.39 5.10
N PHE A 62 3.36 7.72 3.96
CA PHE A 62 3.63 6.28 3.83
C PHE A 62 5.11 5.93 3.90
N PHE A 63 6.00 6.85 3.55
CA PHE A 63 7.44 6.61 3.48
C PHE A 63 8.19 7.17 4.68
N VAL A 64 7.50 7.60 5.74
CA VAL A 64 8.16 8.15 6.95
C VAL A 64 9.09 7.11 7.60
N ALA A 65 8.68 5.84 7.60
CA ALA A 65 9.50 4.74 8.12
C ALA A 65 10.56 4.25 7.12
N VAL A 66 10.41 4.56 5.82
CA VAL A 66 11.32 4.10 4.75
C VAL A 66 11.60 5.24 3.74
N PRO A 67 12.27 6.34 4.16
CA PRO A 67 12.38 7.55 3.33
C PRO A 67 13.02 7.37 1.94
N PRO A 68 14.07 6.54 1.75
CA PRO A 68 14.71 6.36 0.44
C PRO A 68 13.74 5.83 -0.63
N THR A 69 12.75 5.03 -0.23
CA THR A 69 11.81 4.38 -1.14
C THR A 69 10.82 5.37 -1.77
N TYR A 70 10.59 6.54 -1.15
CA TYR A 70 9.69 7.57 -1.70
C TYR A 70 10.10 8.00 -3.12
N ARG A 71 11.40 8.25 -3.34
CA ARG A 71 11.92 8.72 -4.64
C ARG A 71 11.74 7.68 -5.74
N LEU A 72 11.88 6.40 -5.39
CA LEU A 72 11.66 5.29 -6.32
C LEU A 72 10.21 5.25 -6.79
N TYR A 73 9.27 5.33 -5.86
CA TYR A 73 7.84 5.34 -6.17
C TYR A 73 7.40 6.60 -6.91
N GLU A 74 7.98 7.76 -6.57
CA GLU A 74 7.77 9.01 -7.31
C GLU A 74 8.25 8.89 -8.77
N ARG A 75 9.40 8.25 -9.01
CA ARG A 75 9.90 8.00 -10.37
C ARG A 75 9.02 7.01 -11.14
N VAL A 76 8.49 5.98 -10.48
CA VAL A 76 7.49 5.06 -11.10
C VAL A 76 6.25 5.83 -11.50
N ALA A 77 5.68 6.63 -10.58
CA ALA A 77 4.50 7.44 -10.86
C ALA A 77 4.76 8.46 -11.99
N ALA A 78 5.93 9.09 -12.02
CA ALA A 78 6.35 9.97 -13.11
C ALA A 78 6.39 9.22 -14.46
N THR A 79 6.98 8.02 -14.50
CA THR A 79 7.03 7.18 -15.71
C THR A 79 5.62 6.85 -16.21
N VAL A 80 4.71 6.46 -15.32
CA VAL A 80 3.31 6.16 -15.65
C VAL A 80 2.62 7.41 -16.22
N ARG A 81 2.83 8.58 -15.60
CA ARG A 81 2.25 9.86 -16.01
C ARG A 81 2.77 10.33 -17.37
N GLU A 82 4.08 10.30 -17.59
CA GLU A 82 4.71 10.69 -18.85
C GLU A 82 4.19 9.86 -20.02
N ARG A 83 3.93 8.57 -19.78
CA ARG A 83 3.37 7.64 -20.76
C ARG A 83 1.84 7.69 -20.86
N ARG A 84 1.17 8.50 -20.03
CA ARG A 84 -0.30 8.53 -19.89
C ARG A 84 -0.88 7.13 -19.70
N CYS A 85 -0.18 6.30 -18.94
CA CYS A 85 -0.45 4.90 -18.79
C CYS A 85 -1.59 4.67 -17.80
N LEU A 86 -2.66 4.01 -18.24
CA LEU A 86 -3.81 3.67 -17.39
C LEU A 86 -3.75 2.25 -16.85
N GLU A 87 -3.02 1.35 -17.51
CA GLU A 87 -2.88 -0.06 -17.10
C GLU A 87 -1.46 -0.30 -16.58
N VAL A 88 -1.32 -0.45 -15.27
CA VAL A 88 -0.02 -0.63 -14.59
C VAL A 88 0.09 -2.05 -14.06
N GLY A 89 1.06 -2.78 -14.57
CA GLY A 89 1.43 -4.09 -14.05
C GLY A 89 2.33 -3.95 -12.82
N ILE A 90 2.12 -4.78 -11.81
CA ILE A 90 3.01 -4.86 -10.64
C ILE A 90 3.52 -6.28 -10.45
N VAL A 91 4.79 -6.39 -10.04
CA VAL A 91 5.45 -7.64 -9.65
C VAL A 91 6.10 -7.37 -8.30
N LEU A 92 5.31 -7.58 -7.25
CA LEU A 92 5.68 -7.26 -5.88
C LEU A 92 5.47 -8.51 -5.01
N GLY A 93 6.30 -8.67 -3.97
CA GLY A 93 6.23 -9.79 -3.03
C GLY A 93 5.05 -9.68 -2.05
N ASN A 94 4.81 -10.74 -1.27
CA ASN A 94 3.66 -10.86 -0.37
C ASN A 94 3.53 -9.78 0.72
N ASN A 95 4.59 -9.02 1.01
CA ASN A 95 4.61 -7.99 2.06
C ASN A 95 4.86 -6.59 1.51
N ASN A 96 4.58 -6.39 0.22
CA ASN A 96 5.09 -5.22 -0.49
C ASN A 96 4.15 -4.01 -0.47
N PHE A 97 4.81 -2.87 -0.67
CA PHE A 97 4.31 -1.51 -0.54
C PHE A 97 3.44 -1.08 -1.74
N GLU A 98 2.38 -1.82 -2.05
CA GLU A 98 1.47 -1.48 -3.17
C GLU A 98 0.67 -0.20 -2.93
N HIS A 99 0.14 -0.05 -1.73
CA HIS A 99 -0.81 1.01 -1.40
C HIS A 99 -0.27 2.43 -1.68
N PRO A 100 1.00 2.77 -1.40
CA PRO A 100 1.51 4.10 -1.73
C PRO A 100 1.54 4.38 -3.23
N LEU A 101 1.83 3.38 -4.07
CA LEU A 101 1.74 3.52 -5.52
C LEU A 101 0.32 3.87 -5.96
N TRP A 102 -0.70 3.24 -5.36
CA TRP A 102 -2.10 3.54 -5.66
C TRP A 102 -2.43 5.00 -5.36
N THR A 103 -1.99 5.51 -4.20
CA THR A 103 -2.25 6.90 -3.82
C THR A 103 -1.56 7.91 -4.75
N MET A 104 -0.34 7.61 -5.20
CA MET A 104 0.38 8.45 -6.15
C MET A 104 -0.30 8.46 -7.53
N LEU A 105 -0.75 7.30 -8.01
CA LEU A 105 -1.38 7.17 -9.32
C LEU A 105 -2.81 7.72 -9.37
N GLN A 106 -3.58 7.62 -8.28
CA GLN A 106 -4.95 8.14 -8.21
C GLN A 106 -5.02 9.66 -8.33
N ARG A 107 -4.04 10.37 -7.74
CA ARG A 107 -3.93 11.83 -7.82
C ARG A 107 -3.86 12.32 -9.26
N ASP A 108 -3.07 11.62 -10.09
CA ASP A 108 -2.76 12.07 -11.44
C ASP A 108 -3.74 11.54 -12.49
N SER A 109 -4.32 10.35 -12.28
CA SER A 109 -5.22 9.70 -13.24
C SER A 109 -6.70 10.04 -13.07
N ARG A 110 -7.06 10.85 -12.05
CA ARG A 110 -8.45 11.04 -11.59
C ARG A 110 -9.14 9.70 -11.28
N GLY A 111 -8.38 8.75 -10.72
CA GLY A 111 -8.90 7.42 -10.35
C GLY A 111 -9.13 6.45 -11.50
N ARG A 112 -8.59 6.72 -12.70
CA ARG A 112 -8.76 5.85 -13.88
C ARG A 112 -7.65 4.82 -14.07
N SER A 113 -6.56 4.90 -13.30
CA SER A 113 -5.50 3.90 -13.37
C SER A 113 -5.95 2.57 -12.77
N GLU A 114 -5.81 1.52 -13.54
CA GLU A 114 -5.94 0.14 -13.10
C GLU A 114 -4.55 -0.44 -12.79
N ILE A 115 -4.43 -1.07 -11.63
CA ILE A 115 -3.19 -1.71 -11.16
C ILE A 115 -3.49 -3.20 -10.99
N ARG A 116 -2.73 -4.07 -11.65
CA ARG A 116 -2.87 -5.52 -11.50
C ARG A 116 -1.51 -6.19 -11.33
N HIS A 117 -1.50 -7.25 -10.52
CA HIS A 117 -0.35 -8.13 -10.45
C HIS A 117 -0.17 -8.91 -11.75
N VAL A 118 1.07 -8.95 -12.26
CA VAL A 118 1.42 -9.70 -13.46
C VAL A 118 2.35 -10.85 -13.13
N GLY A 119 2.25 -11.94 -13.89
CA GLY A 119 3.07 -13.14 -13.69
C GLY A 119 2.82 -13.90 -12.39
N VAL A 120 1.69 -13.64 -11.72
CA VAL A 120 1.18 -14.50 -10.63
C VAL A 120 0.88 -15.88 -11.21
N GLY A 121 1.52 -16.90 -10.65
CA GLY A 121 1.22 -18.30 -11.00
C GLY A 121 -0.24 -18.64 -10.70
N ARG A 122 -0.78 -19.68 -11.34
CA ARG A 122 -2.12 -20.17 -11.00
C ARG A 122 -2.14 -20.58 -9.53
N SER A 123 -2.93 -19.91 -8.70
CA SER A 123 -3.36 -20.52 -7.44
C SER A 123 -4.37 -21.60 -7.80
N ARG A 124 -4.22 -22.81 -7.23
CA ARG A 124 -5.12 -23.94 -7.51
C ARG A 124 -6.59 -23.69 -7.13
N HIS A 125 -6.88 -22.55 -6.51
CA HIS A 125 -8.20 -22.18 -5.98
C HIS A 125 -8.87 -21.02 -6.73
N ILE A 126 -8.22 -20.44 -7.75
CA ILE A 126 -8.80 -19.35 -8.55
C ILE A 126 -8.54 -19.62 -10.03
N GLU A 127 -9.45 -20.38 -10.66
CA GLU A 127 -9.56 -20.44 -12.12
C GLU A 127 -10.25 -19.18 -12.62
N ARG A 128 -9.54 -18.04 -12.57
CA ARG A 128 -9.93 -16.89 -13.40
C ARG A 128 -9.27 -17.04 -14.76
N PRO A 129 -10.04 -16.96 -15.87
CA PRO A 129 -9.45 -16.82 -17.19
C PRO A 129 -8.43 -15.68 -17.17
N ARG A 130 -7.26 -15.91 -17.76
CA ARG A 130 -6.25 -14.86 -17.93
C ARG A 130 -6.91 -13.78 -18.79
N ASP A 131 -7.28 -12.66 -18.16
CA ASP A 131 -7.90 -11.56 -18.87
C ASP A 131 -6.88 -10.98 -19.85
N ARG A 132 -7.03 -11.30 -21.13
CA ARG A 132 -6.10 -10.91 -22.19
C ARG A 132 -6.26 -9.43 -22.58
N SER A 133 -7.29 -8.74 -22.07
CA SER A 133 -7.47 -7.31 -22.36
C SER A 133 -6.52 -6.43 -21.57
N PHE A 134 -6.00 -6.90 -20.43
CA PHE A 134 -5.04 -6.13 -19.63
C PHE A 134 -3.62 -6.23 -20.22
N GLN A 135 -3.16 -5.13 -20.82
CA GLN A 135 -1.86 -5.01 -21.47
C GLN A 135 -1.10 -3.84 -20.84
N PRO A 136 -0.39 -4.09 -19.72
CA PRO A 136 0.20 -3.01 -18.96
C PRO A 136 1.21 -2.25 -19.82
N CYS A 137 1.09 -0.92 -19.84
CA CYS A 137 2.03 -0.04 -20.53
C CYS A 137 3.26 0.29 -19.68
N VAL A 138 3.21 -0.03 -18.40
CA VAL A 138 4.31 0.03 -17.44
C VAL A 138 4.20 -1.17 -16.52
N ILE A 139 5.31 -1.87 -16.28
CA ILE A 139 5.41 -2.91 -15.26
C ILE A 139 6.42 -2.45 -14.21
N PHE A 140 5.96 -2.32 -12.97
CA PHE A 140 6.80 -2.03 -11.81
C PHE A 140 7.12 -3.34 -11.09
N ALA A 141 8.40 -3.68 -10.97
CA ALA A 141 8.86 -4.93 -10.39
C ALA A 141 9.85 -4.69 -9.27
N ASP A 142 9.71 -5.47 -8.19
CA ASP A 142 10.71 -5.59 -7.15
C ASP A 142 11.41 -6.93 -7.32
N SER A 143 12.72 -6.89 -7.59
CA SER A 143 13.53 -8.09 -7.80
C SER A 143 13.72 -8.94 -6.54
N SER A 144 13.35 -8.42 -5.36
CA SER A 144 13.28 -9.18 -4.11
C SER A 144 11.93 -9.90 -3.90
N ALA A 145 10.99 -9.77 -4.84
CA ALA A 145 9.66 -10.37 -4.75
C ALA A 145 9.71 -11.91 -4.85
N GLU A 146 9.86 -12.58 -3.70
CA GLU A 146 9.75 -14.03 -3.58
C GLU A 146 8.35 -14.52 -4.02
N GLY A 147 8.30 -15.69 -4.67
CA GLY A 147 7.05 -16.32 -5.12
C GLY A 147 6.48 -15.77 -6.43
N THR A 148 7.17 -14.83 -7.08
CA THR A 148 6.78 -14.37 -8.42
C THR A 148 7.46 -15.21 -9.51
N THR A 149 6.67 -15.77 -10.43
CA THR A 149 7.17 -16.49 -11.62
C THR A 149 7.37 -15.56 -12.82
N TRP A 150 7.32 -14.25 -12.60
CA TRP A 150 7.40 -13.29 -13.68
C TRP A 150 8.85 -13.13 -14.17
N SER A 151 9.05 -13.31 -15.47
CA SER A 151 10.29 -12.99 -16.15
C SER A 151 10.00 -11.98 -17.26
N PRO A 152 10.84 -10.95 -17.45
CA PRO A 152 10.65 -9.98 -18.51
C PRO A 152 10.65 -10.68 -19.87
N SER A 153 9.49 -10.69 -20.53
CA SER A 153 9.36 -11.20 -21.90
C SER A 153 10.03 -10.25 -22.90
N THR A 154 10.35 -10.72 -24.10
CA THR A 154 10.82 -9.88 -25.23
C THR A 154 9.87 -8.73 -25.61
N ALA A 155 8.60 -8.77 -25.17
CA ALA A 155 7.64 -7.69 -25.37
C ALA A 155 7.89 -6.46 -24.47
N TYR A 156 8.73 -6.56 -23.44
CA TYR A 156 9.01 -5.49 -22.49
C TYR A 156 10.52 -5.27 -22.36
N ALA A 157 10.94 -4.01 -22.47
CA ALA A 157 12.31 -3.58 -22.23
C ALA A 157 12.41 -2.89 -20.87
N GLU A 158 13.55 -3.04 -20.19
CA GLU A 158 13.84 -2.27 -18.98
C GLU A 158 13.97 -0.79 -19.34
N ALA A 159 13.15 0.06 -18.72
CA ALA A 159 13.26 1.51 -18.85
C ALA A 159 14.32 2.06 -17.89
N TRP A 160 14.34 1.55 -16.66
CA TRP A 160 15.33 1.87 -15.64
C TRP A 160 15.28 0.87 -14.49
N SER A 161 16.36 0.79 -13.74
CA SER A 161 16.46 0.03 -12.48
C SER A 161 17.24 0.83 -11.44
N GLU A 162 16.84 0.70 -10.17
CA GLU A 162 17.53 1.30 -9.03
C GLU A 162 17.34 0.41 -7.79
N SER A 163 18.46 -0.03 -7.20
CA SER A 163 18.47 -0.99 -6.09
C SER A 163 17.73 -2.29 -6.46
N SER A 164 16.70 -2.71 -5.70
CA SER A 164 15.87 -3.87 -6.06
C SER A 164 14.73 -3.53 -7.02
N MET A 165 14.45 -2.25 -7.27
CA MET A 165 13.29 -1.80 -8.04
C MET A 165 13.63 -1.67 -9.53
N ARG A 166 12.73 -2.17 -10.38
CA ARG A 166 12.85 -2.14 -11.84
C ARG A 166 11.55 -1.67 -12.47
N VAL A 167 11.66 -0.95 -13.58
CA VAL A 167 10.52 -0.54 -14.39
C VAL A 167 10.71 -1.02 -15.82
N TYR A 168 9.70 -1.70 -16.32
CA TYR A 168 9.65 -2.19 -17.69
C TYR A 168 8.55 -1.50 -18.48
N VAL A 169 8.80 -1.31 -19.76
CA VAL A 169 7.89 -0.65 -20.71
C VAL A 169 7.84 -1.48 -21.99
N PRO A 170 6.77 -1.40 -22.80
CA PRO A 170 6.70 -2.12 -24.06
C PRO A 170 7.95 -1.86 -24.91
N ALA A 171 8.60 -2.92 -25.37
CA ALA A 171 9.73 -2.82 -26.26
C ALA A 171 9.24 -2.14 -27.55
N THR A 172 9.82 -1.00 -27.91
CA THR A 172 9.57 -0.38 -29.21
C THR A 172 10.04 -1.37 -30.26
N ARG A 173 9.11 -1.90 -31.06
CA ARG A 173 9.51 -2.63 -32.28
C ARG A 173 10.32 -1.64 -33.11
N ALA A 174 11.56 -1.98 -33.42
CA ALA A 174 12.26 -1.30 -34.50
C ALA A 174 11.36 -1.46 -35.73
N THR A 175 10.75 -0.37 -36.17
CA THR A 175 10.04 -0.34 -37.44
C THR A 175 11.10 -0.64 -38.51
N PRO A 176 10.95 -1.70 -39.32
CA PRO A 176 11.84 -1.95 -40.44
C PRO A 176 11.78 -0.82 -41.47
#